data_AF-A0A955JMN8-F1
#
_entry.id   AF-A0A955JMN8-F1
#
_cell.length_a   1.000
_cell.length_b   1.000
_cell.length_c   1.000
_cell.angle_alpha   90.00
_cell.angle_beta   90.00
_cell.angle_gamma   90.00
#
_symmetry.space_group_name_H-M   'P 1'
#
loop_
_entity.id
_entity.type
_entity.pdbx_description
1 polymer ?
#
loop_
_entity_poly.entity_id
_entity_poly.type
_entity_poly.pdbx_seq_one_letter_code
_entity_poly.pdbx_strand_id
1 'polypeptide(L)'
;MKFLSKISKGFAVILLSTILAIFLGGGSVSAIPYSGDTTPSAENPAFNVYTDVPSEGNEPDFFRGKVEGDTNPSVSDVQSTCETGKRFMLRVYVHNGASQYSNGNGDGPSVAKNSKVTVNLNNASSASNFSPNASISASNAATVNDGMTITCTDGKTVNLNYVAGTAKQFTRTGSKALSDSIVTTGATIGTDSPNGDVWGCWEQRVYVTLVVQVEEVKEPPVVPSDAICKIENGTFAIIDRKKRTVKGTIKPELTNATVTDYEIQWGDGTKTNKQTDSHSYNKDGTYKIQATITVRLNDGSVKKVNGVSCATVVVFDGDKPPVIVPPEVTPTTPTPPTTTTLPSTGAGGIFGIFTATSLIGAVLHRLRLARKLTV
;
A
#
# COMPACT_ATOMS: atom_id res chain seq x y z
N MET A 1 -11.49 29.78 -41.62
CA MET A 1 -12.02 30.54 -40.46
C MET A 1 -13.27 29.82 -39.95
N LYS A 2 -13.26 29.50 -38.64
CA LYS A 2 -14.36 29.07 -37.75
C LYS A 2 -15.04 27.74 -38.07
N PHE A 3 -14.73 26.62 -37.38
CA PHE A 3 -14.94 26.20 -35.98
C PHE A 3 -16.36 25.70 -35.63
N LEU A 4 -16.35 24.59 -34.88
CA LEU A 4 -17.42 23.93 -34.12
C LEU A 4 -18.32 22.96 -34.90
N SER A 5 -18.65 21.75 -34.45
CA SER A 5 -18.07 20.72 -33.56
C SER A 5 -19.17 19.66 -33.49
N LYS A 6 -18.98 18.50 -34.13
CA LYS A 6 -19.87 17.35 -33.96
C LYS A 6 -19.61 16.73 -32.58
N ILE A 7 -20.58 16.82 -31.69
CA ILE A 7 -20.61 16.01 -30.45
C ILE A 7 -21.21 14.65 -30.82
N SER A 8 -20.35 13.63 -30.85
CA SER A 8 -20.74 12.23 -30.99
C SER A 8 -21.25 11.69 -29.66
N LYS A 9 -22.41 11.04 -29.74
CA LYS A 9 -23.11 10.32 -28.67
C LYS A 9 -22.21 9.23 -28.06
N GLY A 10 -21.85 9.39 -26.79
CA GLY A 10 -21.36 8.30 -25.94
C GLY A 10 -22.51 7.81 -25.07
N PHE A 11 -22.96 6.58 -25.31
CA PHE A 11 -23.93 5.88 -24.48
C PHE A 11 -23.30 5.58 -23.12
N ALA A 12 -23.75 6.27 -22.07
CA ALA A 12 -23.57 5.84 -20.69
C ALA A 12 -24.69 4.84 -20.36
N VAL A 13 -24.33 3.58 -20.18
CA VAL A 13 -25.23 2.55 -19.65
C VAL A 13 -25.39 2.83 -18.15
N ILE A 14 -26.44 3.58 -17.80
CA ILE A 14 -26.91 3.70 -16.43
C ILE A 14 -27.69 2.42 -16.14
N LEU A 15 -27.05 1.49 -15.42
CA LEU A 15 -27.70 0.30 -14.89
C LEU A 15 -28.66 0.75 -13.77
N LEU A 16 -29.90 1.09 -14.15
CA LEU A 16 -30.98 1.37 -13.21
C LEU A 16 -31.42 0.03 -12.60
N SER A 17 -30.75 -0.37 -11.51
CA SER A 17 -31.20 -1.51 -10.71
C SER A 17 -32.46 -1.11 -9.96
N THR A 18 -33.61 -1.47 -10.52
CA THR A 18 -34.90 -1.41 -9.84
C THR A 18 -34.90 -2.44 -8.72
N ILE A 19 -34.42 -2.05 -7.53
CA ILE A 19 -34.71 -2.76 -6.30
C ILE A 19 -36.21 -2.58 -6.06
N LEU A 20 -36.96 -3.64 -6.31
CA LEU A 20 -38.34 -3.77 -5.86
C LEU A 20 -38.29 -3.87 -4.33
N ALA A 21 -38.29 -2.72 -3.66
CA ALA A 21 -38.49 -2.66 -2.22
C ALA A 21 -39.92 -3.11 -1.95
N ILE A 22 -40.06 -4.35 -1.50
CA ILE A 22 -41.28 -4.79 -0.82
C ILE A 22 -41.33 -3.96 0.47
N PHE A 23 -42.08 -2.86 0.43
CA PHE A 23 -42.49 -2.12 1.63
C PHE A 23 -43.41 -3.04 2.44
N LEU A 24 -42.83 -3.90 3.28
CA LEU A 24 -43.50 -4.32 4.49
C LEU A 24 -43.50 -3.09 5.40
N GLY A 25 -44.68 -2.61 5.77
CA GLY A 25 -44.87 -1.37 6.50
C GLY A 25 -44.06 -1.31 7.80
N GLY A 26 -42.88 -0.69 7.74
CA GLY A 26 -42.19 -0.17 8.90
C GLY A 26 -42.65 1.26 9.07
N GLY A 27 -43.57 1.50 10.01
CA GLY A 27 -43.90 2.86 10.41
C GLY A 27 -42.62 3.57 10.85
N SER A 28 -42.42 4.80 10.39
CA SER A 28 -41.36 5.69 10.89
C SER A 28 -41.57 5.85 12.39
N VAL A 29 -40.69 5.29 13.23
CA VAL A 29 -40.76 5.54 14.67
C VAL A 29 -40.19 6.93 14.91
N SER A 30 -41.04 7.85 15.34
CA SER A 30 -40.62 9.20 15.75
C SER A 30 -39.70 9.11 16.95
N ALA A 31 -38.69 9.99 17.02
CA ALA A 31 -37.88 10.16 18.21
C ALA A 31 -38.75 10.48 19.44
N ILE A 32 -38.37 9.96 20.60
CA ILE A 32 -39.04 10.14 21.88
C ILE A 32 -38.13 10.98 22.79
N PRO A 33 -38.46 12.26 23.06
CA PRO A 33 -37.68 13.07 23.97
C PRO A 33 -37.70 12.53 25.39
N TYR A 34 -36.53 12.39 26.01
CA TYR A 34 -36.44 12.02 27.42
C TYR A 34 -37.04 13.12 28.30
N SER A 35 -37.91 12.72 29.22
CA SER A 35 -38.64 13.62 30.14
C SER A 35 -38.58 13.15 31.60
N GLY A 36 -37.57 12.35 31.96
CA GLY A 36 -37.42 11.80 33.31
C GLY A 36 -38.28 10.54 33.51
N ASP A 37 -38.78 10.35 34.74
CA ASP A 37 -39.55 9.17 35.13
C ASP A 37 -40.88 9.01 34.37
N THR A 38 -41.36 10.09 33.72
CA THR A 38 -42.58 10.09 32.90
C THR A 38 -42.32 9.81 31.43
N THR A 39 -41.08 9.50 31.04
CA THR A 39 -40.74 9.22 29.65
C THR A 39 -41.56 8.03 29.14
N PRO A 40 -42.37 8.19 28.08
CA PRO A 40 -43.18 7.11 27.58
C PRO A 40 -42.33 6.02 26.94
N SER A 41 -42.75 4.77 27.10
CA SER A 41 -42.21 3.66 26.30
C SER A 41 -42.73 3.72 24.87
N ALA A 42 -41.95 3.22 23.93
CA ALA A 42 -42.46 2.89 22.60
C ALA A 42 -43.57 1.82 22.71
N GLU A 43 -44.60 1.95 21.87
CA GLU A 43 -45.75 1.04 21.85
C GLU A 43 -45.34 -0.38 21.41
N ASN A 44 -44.39 -0.45 20.48
CA ASN A 44 -43.84 -1.68 19.92
C ASN A 44 -42.30 -1.63 20.01
N PRO A 45 -41.60 -2.77 19.82
CA PRO A 45 -40.14 -2.78 19.78
C PRO A 45 -39.59 -1.75 18.81
N ALA A 46 -38.75 -0.86 19.32
CA ALA A 46 -38.16 0.23 18.56
C ALA A 46 -36.76 0.52 19.09
N PHE A 47 -35.77 0.49 18.20
CA PHE A 47 -34.38 0.67 18.61
C PHE A 47 -33.99 2.13 18.65
N ASN A 48 -33.33 2.52 19.74
CA ASN A 48 -32.53 3.74 19.84
C ASN A 48 -33.33 5.01 19.49
N VAL A 49 -34.56 5.09 20.01
CA VAL A 49 -35.50 6.15 19.66
C VAL A 49 -35.47 7.33 20.62
N TYR A 50 -34.77 7.24 21.75
CA TYR A 50 -34.78 8.32 22.74
C TYR A 50 -33.76 9.42 22.43
N THR A 51 -34.14 10.67 22.70
CA THR A 51 -33.23 11.83 22.61
C THR A 51 -33.02 12.47 23.98
N ASP A 52 -31.91 13.19 24.13
CA ASP A 52 -31.56 13.93 25.34
C ASP A 52 -31.47 13.07 26.61
N VAL A 53 -31.08 11.80 26.46
CA VAL A 53 -30.96 10.87 27.57
C VAL A 53 -29.74 11.24 28.43
N PRO A 54 -29.89 11.41 29.75
CA PRO A 54 -28.76 11.71 30.63
C PRO A 54 -27.62 10.70 30.46
N SER A 55 -26.39 11.22 30.30
CA SER A 55 -25.14 10.45 30.12
C SER A 55 -24.97 9.69 28.79
N GLU A 56 -26.04 9.35 28.06
CA GLU A 56 -25.92 8.71 26.73
C GLU A 56 -26.13 9.71 25.57
N GLY A 57 -26.89 10.79 25.78
CA GLY A 57 -27.25 11.76 24.77
C GLY A 57 -28.36 11.27 23.86
N ASN A 58 -28.20 11.47 22.55
CA ASN A 58 -29.18 11.02 21.56
C ASN A 58 -28.90 9.57 21.18
N GLU A 59 -29.83 8.67 21.46
CA GLU A 59 -29.68 7.26 21.11
C GLU A 59 -29.58 6.98 19.61
N PRO A 60 -30.14 7.79 18.68
CA PRO A 60 -29.86 7.64 17.26
C PRO A 60 -28.38 7.78 16.86
N ASP A 61 -27.55 8.46 17.68
CA ASP A 61 -26.08 8.50 17.56
C ASP A 61 -25.49 7.37 18.42
N PHE A 62 -25.66 6.15 17.92
CA PHE A 62 -25.34 4.92 18.63
C PHE A 62 -24.02 4.28 18.23
N PHE A 63 -23.44 4.66 17.11
CA PHE A 63 -22.23 4.07 16.58
C PHE A 63 -21.03 5.00 16.82
N ARG A 64 -20.20 4.64 17.80
CA ARG A 64 -19.08 5.46 18.26
C ARG A 64 -17.81 4.65 18.42
N GLY A 65 -16.65 5.26 18.21
CA GLY A 65 -15.35 4.58 18.22
C GLY A 65 -14.33 5.29 19.09
N LYS A 66 -13.19 4.62 19.31
CA LYS A 66 -11.99 5.21 19.91
C LYS A 66 -10.77 4.35 19.61
N VAL A 67 -9.58 4.87 19.91
CA VAL A 67 -8.36 4.04 19.94
C VAL A 67 -8.50 2.97 21.02
N GLU A 68 -8.14 1.72 20.72
CA GLU A 68 -8.21 0.62 21.69
C GLU A 68 -7.31 0.92 22.90
N GLY A 69 -7.84 0.76 24.11
CA GLY A 69 -7.14 1.08 25.36
C GLY A 69 -7.25 2.54 25.82
N ASP A 70 -7.80 3.44 25.01
CA ASP A 70 -8.05 4.83 25.42
C ASP A 70 -9.14 4.88 26.52
N THR A 71 -8.88 5.63 27.59
CA THR A 71 -9.81 5.86 28.71
C THR A 71 -10.88 6.89 28.39
N ASN A 72 -10.70 7.69 27.34
CA ASN A 72 -11.69 8.67 26.91
C ASN A 72 -13.00 8.00 26.43
N PRO A 73 -14.13 8.74 26.45
CA PRO A 73 -15.38 8.29 25.86
C PRO A 73 -15.24 8.04 24.35
N SER A 74 -16.03 7.10 23.82
CA SER A 74 -16.12 6.89 22.37
C SER A 74 -16.83 8.07 21.69
N VAL A 75 -16.38 8.42 20.49
CA VAL A 75 -16.86 9.56 19.69
C VAL A 75 -17.31 9.10 18.31
N SER A 76 -18.13 9.91 17.63
CA SER A 76 -18.57 9.67 16.24
C SER A 76 -17.54 10.15 15.20
N ASP A 77 -16.59 11.01 15.58
CA ASP A 77 -15.43 11.39 14.75
C ASP A 77 -14.12 11.07 15.47
N VAL A 78 -13.53 9.92 15.13
CA VAL A 78 -12.27 9.46 15.71
C VAL A 78 -11.09 10.03 14.92
N GLN A 79 -10.26 10.85 15.56
CA GLN A 79 -9.05 11.40 14.96
C GLN A 79 -7.80 10.80 15.61
N SER A 80 -6.93 10.16 14.83
CA SER A 80 -5.68 9.58 15.33
C SER A 80 -4.64 9.38 14.21
N THR A 81 -3.36 9.22 14.56
CA THR A 81 -2.36 8.68 13.62
C THR A 81 -2.69 7.23 13.27
N CYS A 82 -2.43 6.79 12.04
CA CYS A 82 -2.68 5.42 11.59
C CYS A 82 -1.38 4.64 11.35
N GLU A 83 -0.69 4.31 12.44
CA GLU A 83 0.48 3.44 12.42
C GLU A 83 0.07 1.97 12.21
N THR A 84 0.88 1.20 11.47
CA THR A 84 0.63 -0.24 11.24
C THR A 84 0.48 -0.97 12.57
N GLY A 85 -0.56 -1.79 12.69
CA GLY A 85 -0.87 -2.52 13.92
C GLY A 85 -1.67 -1.72 14.95
N LYS A 86 -1.90 -0.42 14.75
CA LYS A 86 -2.78 0.37 15.63
C LYS A 86 -4.22 -0.14 15.55
N ARG A 87 -4.91 -0.15 16.68
CA ARG A 87 -6.24 -0.74 16.84
C ARG A 87 -7.26 0.28 17.31
N PHE A 88 -8.47 0.19 16.77
CA PHE A 88 -9.61 1.01 17.16
C PHE A 88 -10.74 0.11 17.64
N MET A 89 -11.31 0.44 18.79
CA MET A 89 -12.51 -0.20 19.31
C MET A 89 -13.73 0.57 18.84
N LEU A 90 -14.61 -0.10 18.10
CA LEU A 90 -15.90 0.43 17.67
C LEU A 90 -16.98 -0.08 18.64
N ARG A 91 -17.97 0.75 18.95
CA ARG A 91 -19.06 0.47 19.88
C ARG A 91 -20.41 0.84 19.25
N VAL A 92 -21.36 -0.08 19.30
CA VAL A 92 -22.77 0.11 18.93
C VAL A 92 -23.60 0.07 20.22
N TYR A 93 -24.40 1.10 20.45
CA TYR A 93 -25.43 1.10 21.49
C TYR A 93 -26.72 0.50 20.98
N VAL A 94 -27.33 -0.41 21.72
CA VAL A 94 -28.63 -0.98 21.38
C VAL A 94 -29.57 -0.85 22.57
N HIS A 95 -30.67 -0.15 22.37
CA HIS A 95 -31.73 -0.03 23.35
C HIS A 95 -33.09 -0.21 22.67
N ASN A 96 -33.86 -1.20 23.13
CA ASN A 96 -35.25 -1.36 22.73
C ASN A 96 -36.14 -0.51 23.66
N GLY A 97 -36.76 0.52 23.11
CA GLY A 97 -37.58 1.47 23.86
C GLY A 97 -38.97 0.98 24.25
N ALA A 98 -39.32 -0.27 23.94
CA ALA A 98 -40.58 -0.85 24.40
C ALA A 98 -40.62 -1.01 25.94
N SER A 99 -41.83 -1.10 26.48
CA SER A 99 -42.08 -1.18 27.93
C SER A 99 -41.55 -2.49 28.55
N GLN A 100 -40.96 -2.42 29.75
CA GLN A 100 -40.60 -3.64 30.49
C GLN A 100 -41.80 -4.50 30.87
N TYR A 101 -42.97 -3.88 31.10
CA TYR A 101 -44.13 -4.55 31.69
C TYR A 101 -44.75 -5.58 30.74
N SER A 102 -44.44 -5.51 29.45
CA SER A 102 -44.91 -6.44 28.43
C SER A 102 -43.77 -7.25 27.79
N ASN A 103 -42.64 -7.40 28.50
CA ASN A 103 -41.59 -8.34 28.09
C ASN A 103 -42.02 -9.80 28.24
N GLY A 104 -42.93 -10.12 29.17
CA GLY A 104 -43.49 -11.47 29.32
C GLY A 104 -42.44 -12.57 29.48
N ASN A 105 -41.37 -12.32 30.24
CA ASN A 105 -40.22 -13.22 30.41
C ASN A 105 -39.53 -13.63 29.10
N GLY A 106 -39.57 -12.77 28.08
CA GLY A 106 -38.93 -13.00 26.79
C GLY A 106 -39.90 -13.22 25.64
N ASP A 107 -41.16 -13.60 25.91
CA ASP A 107 -42.15 -13.94 24.87
C ASP A 107 -43.22 -12.86 24.68
N GLY A 108 -43.16 -11.78 25.46
CA GLY A 108 -44.11 -10.69 25.37
C GLY A 108 -43.88 -9.77 24.17
N PRO A 109 -44.88 -8.94 23.82
CA PRO A 109 -44.86 -8.08 22.64
C PRO A 109 -43.78 -6.98 22.68
N SER A 110 -43.23 -6.66 23.86
CA SER A 110 -42.15 -5.68 23.97
C SER A 110 -40.76 -6.23 23.62
N VAL A 111 -40.63 -7.52 23.33
CA VAL A 111 -39.34 -8.14 22.98
C VAL A 111 -39.09 -8.04 21.48
N ALA A 112 -37.97 -7.42 21.10
CA ALA A 112 -37.48 -7.45 19.73
C ALA A 112 -36.87 -8.83 19.43
N LYS A 113 -37.36 -9.50 18.38
CA LYS A 113 -37.01 -10.88 18.02
C LYS A 113 -36.05 -10.93 16.83
N ASN A 114 -35.20 -11.95 16.79
CA ASN A 114 -34.17 -12.14 15.76
C ASN A 114 -33.27 -10.90 15.59
N SER A 115 -32.94 -10.26 16.70
CA SER A 115 -32.22 -9.01 16.72
C SER A 115 -30.76 -9.20 16.32
N LYS A 116 -30.26 -8.35 15.42
CA LYS A 116 -28.89 -8.40 14.89
C LYS A 116 -28.25 -7.03 14.84
N VAL A 117 -26.93 -7.02 15.02
CA VAL A 117 -26.05 -5.90 14.70
C VAL A 117 -25.17 -6.26 13.53
N THR A 118 -25.08 -5.35 12.56
CA THR A 118 -24.15 -5.43 11.43
C THR A 118 -23.31 -4.16 11.40
N VAL A 119 -22.02 -4.28 11.10
CA VAL A 119 -21.10 -3.16 10.92
C VAL A 119 -20.43 -3.28 9.56
N ASN A 120 -20.72 -2.34 8.67
CA ASN A 120 -20.05 -2.24 7.39
C ASN A 120 -18.89 -1.25 7.51
N LEU A 121 -17.67 -1.75 7.35
CA LEU A 121 -16.46 -0.94 7.45
C LEU A 121 -16.22 0.00 6.27
N ASN A 122 -16.92 -0.22 5.13
CA ASN A 122 -16.71 0.53 3.89
C ASN A 122 -15.22 0.60 3.47
N ASN A 123 -14.48 -0.47 3.73
CA ASN A 123 -13.01 -0.55 3.66
C ASN A 123 -12.51 -1.26 2.39
N ALA A 124 -13.29 -1.25 1.31
CA ALA A 124 -12.94 -1.95 0.06
C ALA A 124 -11.67 -1.41 -0.61
N SER A 125 -11.29 -0.18 -0.29
CA SER A 125 -10.08 0.48 -0.78
C SER A 125 -9.31 1.09 0.38
N SER A 126 -7.99 1.15 0.23
CA SER A 126 -7.14 1.84 1.19
C SER A 126 -7.46 3.34 1.20
N ALA A 127 -7.52 3.95 2.39
CA ALA A 127 -7.88 5.35 2.57
C ALA A 127 -7.18 5.96 3.79
N SER A 128 -7.23 7.29 3.89
CA SER A 128 -6.84 8.04 5.09
C SER A 128 -8.06 8.50 5.91
N ASN A 129 -9.26 8.31 5.37
CA ASN A 129 -10.53 8.65 6.01
C ASN A 129 -11.50 7.49 5.77
N PHE A 130 -12.06 6.94 6.83
CA PHE A 130 -13.02 5.83 6.78
C PHE A 130 -14.37 6.30 7.32
N SER A 131 -15.45 5.83 6.71
CA SER A 131 -16.82 6.14 7.12
C SER A 131 -17.62 4.86 7.33
N PRO A 132 -17.30 4.06 8.37
CA PRO A 132 -18.05 2.85 8.65
C PRO A 132 -19.48 3.20 9.12
N ASN A 133 -20.40 2.26 8.94
CA ASN A 133 -21.78 2.37 9.42
C ASN A 133 -22.21 1.10 10.14
N ALA A 134 -23.12 1.24 11.09
CA ALA A 134 -23.72 0.14 11.82
C ALA A 134 -25.24 0.14 11.63
N SER A 135 -25.83 -1.05 11.63
CA SER A 135 -27.28 -1.26 11.56
C SER A 135 -27.75 -2.15 12.70
N ILE A 136 -28.90 -1.83 13.29
CA ILE A 136 -29.61 -2.68 14.25
C ILE A 136 -30.92 -3.11 13.59
N SER A 137 -31.16 -4.41 13.52
CA SER A 137 -32.37 -4.98 12.89
C SER A 137 -33.01 -6.01 13.80
N ALA A 138 -34.31 -6.23 13.63
CA ALA A 138 -35.09 -7.31 14.24
C ALA A 138 -36.25 -7.69 13.31
N SER A 139 -36.84 -8.86 13.49
CA SER A 139 -37.96 -9.31 12.64
C SER A 139 -39.29 -8.58 12.92
N ASN A 140 -39.40 -7.89 14.07
CA ASN A 140 -40.60 -7.18 14.52
C ASN A 140 -40.32 -5.73 14.94
N ALA A 141 -39.24 -5.13 14.44
CA ALA A 141 -38.92 -3.71 14.63
C ALA A 141 -38.34 -3.11 13.34
N ALA A 142 -38.44 -1.80 13.18
CA ALA A 142 -37.76 -1.10 12.09
C ALA A 142 -36.24 -1.20 12.25
N THR A 143 -35.52 -1.31 11.13
CA THR A 143 -34.05 -1.26 11.14
C THR A 143 -33.59 0.19 11.27
N VAL A 144 -32.64 0.43 12.17
CA VAL A 144 -31.99 1.74 12.35
C VAL A 144 -30.53 1.66 11.91
N ASN A 145 -30.00 2.76 11.39
CA ASN A 145 -28.63 2.86 10.90
C ASN A 145 -27.96 4.11 11.45
N ASP A 146 -26.67 4.02 11.73
CA ASP A 146 -25.84 5.14 12.15
C ASP A 146 -24.41 5.01 11.62
N GLY A 147 -23.73 6.14 11.45
CA GLY A 147 -22.40 6.23 10.85
C GLY A 147 -21.41 6.98 11.74
N MET A 148 -20.13 6.69 11.54
CA MET A 148 -19.04 7.43 12.19
C MET A 148 -17.92 7.72 11.18
N THR A 149 -16.92 8.48 11.61
CA THR A 149 -15.66 8.69 10.89
C THR A 149 -14.46 8.22 11.69
N ILE A 150 -13.47 7.68 10.98
CA ILE A 150 -12.12 7.43 11.50
C ILE A 150 -11.13 8.11 10.55
N THR A 151 -10.40 9.10 11.06
CA THR A 151 -9.53 9.98 10.29
C THR A 151 -8.07 9.76 10.70
N CYS A 152 -7.25 9.34 9.73
CA CYS A 152 -5.81 9.24 9.86
C CYS A 152 -5.17 10.62 9.76
N THR A 153 -4.84 11.22 10.91
CA THR A 153 -4.34 12.60 10.99
C THR A 153 -2.92 12.77 10.44
N ASP A 154 -2.18 11.67 10.27
CA ASP A 154 -0.87 11.63 9.61
C ASP A 154 -0.99 11.56 8.07
N GLY A 155 -2.21 11.56 7.52
CA GLY A 155 -2.47 11.57 6.08
C GLY A 155 -2.12 10.26 5.36
N LYS A 156 -1.72 9.21 6.09
CA LYS A 156 -1.38 7.92 5.51
C LYS A 156 -2.61 7.24 4.93
N THR A 157 -2.45 6.70 3.73
CA THR A 157 -3.40 5.76 3.15
C THR A 157 -3.10 4.37 3.69
N VAL A 158 -4.08 3.74 4.36
CA VAL A 158 -3.95 2.43 5.02
C VAL A 158 -5.13 1.53 4.69
N ASN A 159 -5.01 0.24 5.01
CA ASN A 159 -6.15 -0.67 5.10
C ASN A 159 -6.66 -0.71 6.54
N LEU A 160 -7.97 -0.82 6.73
CA LEU A 160 -8.58 -0.93 8.06
C LEU A 160 -9.41 -2.21 8.10
N ASN A 161 -8.95 -3.22 8.83
CA ASN A 161 -9.54 -4.55 8.80
C ASN A 161 -10.13 -4.95 10.14
N TYR A 162 -11.26 -5.65 10.11
CA TYR A 162 -11.82 -6.29 11.30
C TYR A 162 -10.90 -7.37 11.84
N VAL A 163 -10.70 -7.38 13.15
CA VAL A 163 -9.94 -8.43 13.85
C VAL A 163 -10.91 -9.52 14.29
N ALA A 164 -10.88 -10.66 13.60
CA ALA A 164 -11.73 -11.81 13.88
C ALA A 164 -11.69 -12.23 15.37
N GLY A 165 -12.85 -12.62 15.91
CA GLY A 165 -13.04 -13.03 17.30
C GLY A 165 -13.08 -11.89 18.33
N THR A 166 -12.98 -10.62 17.91
CA THR A 166 -13.00 -9.48 18.84
C THR A 166 -14.39 -8.94 19.13
N ALA A 167 -15.40 -9.32 18.34
CA ALA A 167 -16.77 -8.89 18.54
C ALA A 167 -17.37 -9.46 19.84
N LYS A 168 -17.94 -8.59 20.67
CA LYS A 168 -18.56 -8.93 21.95
C LYS A 168 -19.83 -8.10 22.18
N GLN A 169 -20.79 -8.68 22.89
CA GLN A 169 -21.84 -7.92 23.54
C GLN A 169 -21.55 -7.79 25.04
N PHE A 170 -21.96 -6.69 25.63
CA PHE A 170 -21.97 -6.42 27.06
C PHE A 170 -23.39 -6.06 27.46
N THR A 171 -23.89 -6.79 28.45
CA THR A 171 -25.23 -6.59 29.01
C THR A 171 -25.13 -6.63 30.53
N ARG A 172 -26.26 -6.55 31.23
CA ARG A 172 -26.28 -6.70 32.70
C ARG A 172 -25.70 -8.04 33.19
N THR A 173 -25.75 -9.09 32.35
CA THR A 173 -25.28 -10.44 32.68
C THR A 173 -23.78 -10.64 32.39
N GLY A 174 -23.10 -9.60 31.90
CA GLY A 174 -21.69 -9.58 31.60
C GLY A 174 -21.39 -9.57 30.11
N SER A 175 -20.18 -10.02 29.75
CA SER A 175 -19.70 -10.03 28.37
C SER A 175 -19.89 -11.41 27.72
N LYS A 176 -20.34 -11.44 26.46
CA LYS A 176 -20.42 -12.64 25.62
C LYS A 176 -19.79 -12.36 24.26
N ALA A 177 -19.12 -13.35 23.68
CA ALA A 177 -18.60 -13.26 22.33
C ALA A 177 -19.74 -13.25 21.29
N LEU A 178 -19.51 -12.56 20.18
CA LEU A 178 -20.41 -12.52 19.03
C LEU A 178 -19.74 -13.17 17.82
N SER A 179 -20.56 -13.54 16.83
CA SER A 179 -20.06 -14.06 15.56
C SER A 179 -19.31 -13.00 14.75
N ASP A 180 -18.28 -13.41 14.03
CA ASP A 180 -17.59 -12.59 13.01
C ASP A 180 -18.50 -12.20 11.84
N SER A 181 -19.68 -12.81 11.74
CA SER A 181 -20.74 -12.37 10.84
C SER A 181 -21.17 -10.91 11.08
N ILE A 182 -20.78 -10.28 12.19
CA ILE A 182 -21.03 -8.86 12.46
C ILE A 182 -20.57 -7.93 11.32
N VAL A 183 -19.50 -8.26 10.60
CA VAL A 183 -19.02 -7.46 9.44
C VAL A 183 -19.50 -7.98 8.08
N THR A 184 -20.46 -8.91 8.07
CA THR A 184 -21.06 -9.48 6.86
C THR A 184 -22.58 -9.53 6.95
N THR A 185 -23.14 -10.64 7.45
CA THR A 185 -24.60 -10.91 7.49
C THR A 185 -25.27 -10.49 8.81
N GLY A 186 -24.51 -9.90 9.73
CA GLY A 186 -24.94 -9.49 11.06
C GLY A 186 -24.79 -10.58 12.12
N ALA A 187 -24.35 -10.17 13.30
CA ALA A 187 -24.29 -11.02 14.48
C ALA A 187 -25.57 -10.90 15.30
N THR A 188 -26.10 -12.04 15.72
CA THR A 188 -27.23 -12.11 16.65
C THR A 188 -26.84 -11.52 18.00
N ILE A 189 -27.70 -10.69 18.57
CA ILE A 189 -27.53 -10.09 19.90
C ILE A 189 -28.73 -10.44 20.79
N GLY A 190 -28.64 -10.18 22.08
CA GLY A 190 -29.77 -10.31 22.99
C GLY A 190 -29.44 -9.85 24.40
N THR A 191 -30.48 -9.68 25.22
CA THR A 191 -30.39 -9.07 26.55
C THR A 191 -29.56 -9.90 27.53
N ASP A 192 -29.77 -11.22 27.60
CA ASP A 192 -29.01 -12.09 28.52
C ASP A 192 -27.91 -12.88 27.81
N SER A 193 -28.13 -13.18 26.52
CA SER A 193 -27.25 -13.95 25.65
C SER A 193 -27.54 -13.59 24.19
N PRO A 194 -26.66 -13.91 23.22
CA PRO A 194 -26.89 -13.58 21.81
C PRO A 194 -27.89 -14.53 21.15
N ASN A 195 -29.12 -14.60 21.68
CA ASN A 195 -30.20 -15.49 21.26
C ASN A 195 -31.21 -14.85 20.30
N GLY A 196 -31.09 -13.54 20.04
CA GLY A 196 -31.97 -12.78 19.15
C GLY A 196 -33.04 -11.98 19.89
N ASP A 197 -33.16 -12.14 21.21
CA ASP A 197 -34.20 -11.50 22.00
C ASP A 197 -33.64 -10.29 22.76
N VAL A 198 -34.07 -9.10 22.35
CA VAL A 198 -33.72 -7.84 23.02
C VAL A 198 -34.96 -7.29 23.70
N TRP A 199 -34.95 -7.34 25.03
CA TRP A 199 -36.07 -6.95 25.88
C TRP A 199 -36.19 -5.43 25.93
N GLY A 200 -37.42 -4.95 26.06
CA GLY A 200 -37.71 -3.54 26.29
C GLY A 200 -37.24 -3.11 27.68
N CYS A 201 -36.76 -1.87 27.80
CA CYS A 201 -36.30 -1.14 29.00
C CYS A 201 -34.82 -0.75 28.98
N TRP A 202 -34.55 0.42 29.57
CA TRP A 202 -33.24 1.03 29.71
C TRP A 202 -32.19 0.09 30.31
N GLU A 203 -32.56 -0.69 31.32
CA GLU A 203 -31.62 -1.59 31.98
C GLU A 203 -31.28 -2.82 31.12
N GLN A 204 -32.06 -3.12 30.09
CA GLN A 204 -31.88 -4.26 29.18
C GLN A 204 -31.01 -3.94 27.97
N ARG A 205 -30.42 -2.74 27.94
CA ARG A 205 -29.53 -2.27 26.86
C ARG A 205 -28.34 -3.20 26.62
N VAL A 206 -27.91 -3.24 25.37
CA VAL A 206 -26.79 -4.05 24.91
C VAL A 206 -25.74 -3.13 24.30
N TYR A 207 -24.50 -3.23 24.75
CA TYR A 207 -23.36 -2.59 24.11
C TYR A 207 -22.66 -3.64 23.27
N VAL A 208 -22.51 -3.40 21.97
CA VAL A 208 -21.70 -4.26 21.12
C VAL A 208 -20.38 -3.58 20.84
N THR A 209 -19.27 -4.30 20.97
CA THR A 209 -17.94 -3.80 20.59
C THR A 209 -17.27 -4.72 19.61
N LEU A 210 -16.45 -4.18 18.72
CA LEU A 210 -15.55 -4.91 17.83
C LEU A 210 -14.27 -4.12 17.64
N VAL A 211 -13.20 -4.79 17.22
CA VAL A 211 -11.91 -4.15 16.99
C VAL A 211 -11.56 -4.20 15.51
N VAL A 212 -11.09 -3.06 15.00
CA VAL A 212 -10.44 -2.95 13.69
C VAL A 212 -8.98 -2.59 13.88
N GLN A 213 -8.15 -3.04 12.96
CA GLN A 213 -6.70 -2.84 12.99
C GLN A 213 -6.22 -2.21 11.68
N VAL A 214 -5.29 -1.29 11.82
CA VAL A 214 -4.57 -0.66 10.71
C VAL A 214 -3.59 -1.67 10.14
N GLU A 215 -3.72 -1.91 8.84
CA GLU A 215 -2.77 -2.67 8.05
C GLU A 215 -2.16 -1.77 6.98
N GLU A 216 -0.89 -1.99 6.71
CA GLU A 216 -0.18 -1.30 5.65
C GLU A 216 -0.74 -1.68 4.26
N VAL A 217 -0.76 -0.71 3.36
CA VAL A 217 -1.04 -0.97 1.95
C VAL A 217 0.18 -1.70 1.40
N LYS A 218 0.00 -2.96 1.02
CA LYS A 218 1.06 -3.71 0.33
C LYS A 218 1.34 -3.03 -1.00
N GLU A 219 2.43 -2.27 -1.06
CA GLU A 219 2.93 -1.77 -2.34
C GLU A 219 3.25 -2.98 -3.24
N PRO A 220 2.93 -2.93 -4.54
CA PRO A 220 3.40 -3.94 -5.47
C PRO A 220 4.92 -4.06 -5.35
N PRO A 221 5.48 -5.29 -5.38
CA PRO A 221 6.93 -5.45 -5.35
C PRO A 221 7.54 -4.64 -6.49
N VAL A 222 8.43 -3.70 -6.15
CA VAL A 222 9.15 -2.90 -7.15
C VAL A 222 10.01 -3.86 -7.97
N VAL A 223 9.57 -4.15 -9.19
CA VAL A 223 10.37 -4.93 -10.14
C VAL A 223 11.53 -4.04 -10.58
N PRO A 224 12.79 -4.42 -10.30
CA PRO A 224 13.93 -3.58 -10.66
C PRO A 224 13.98 -3.41 -12.18
N SER A 225 14.19 -2.18 -12.65
CA SER A 225 14.36 -1.85 -14.06
C SER A 225 15.60 -0.99 -14.28
N ASP A 226 16.46 -1.36 -15.23
CA ASP A 226 17.68 -0.62 -15.59
C ASP A 226 18.08 -0.85 -17.05
N ALA A 227 18.99 -0.02 -17.56
CA ALA A 227 19.55 -0.15 -18.89
C ALA A 227 21.02 0.30 -18.93
N ILE A 228 21.86 -0.50 -19.60
CA ILE A 228 23.27 -0.22 -19.83
C ILE A 228 23.52 -0.15 -21.34
N CYS A 229 24.08 0.97 -21.80
CA CYS A 229 24.51 1.13 -23.20
C CYS A 229 25.91 0.51 -23.38
N LYS A 230 26.03 -0.46 -24.29
CA LYS A 230 27.30 -1.13 -24.61
C LYS A 230 27.62 -1.08 -26.12
N ILE A 231 28.88 -0.81 -26.41
CA ILE A 231 29.54 -1.08 -27.68
C ILE A 231 30.48 -2.26 -27.41
N GLU A 232 30.14 -3.44 -27.94
CA GLU A 232 30.99 -4.62 -27.84
C GLU A 232 32.10 -4.56 -28.89
N ASN A 233 33.22 -5.25 -28.64
CA ASN A 233 34.28 -5.37 -29.64
C ASN A 233 33.73 -5.97 -30.94
N GLY A 234 33.94 -5.27 -32.05
CA GLY A 234 33.47 -5.68 -33.37
C GLY A 234 32.06 -5.25 -33.75
N THR A 235 31.26 -4.65 -32.85
CA THR A 235 29.96 -4.05 -33.25
C THR A 235 30.12 -2.70 -33.92
N PHE A 236 31.25 -2.04 -33.70
CA PHE A 236 31.73 -0.91 -34.49
C PHE A 236 33.03 -1.31 -35.17
N ALA A 237 32.99 -1.47 -36.50
CA ALA A 237 34.11 -1.97 -37.28
C ALA A 237 34.29 -1.17 -38.57
N ILE A 238 35.55 -1.01 -38.97
CA ILE A 238 35.92 -0.48 -40.28
C ILE A 238 35.55 -1.56 -41.32
N ILE A 239 34.60 -1.25 -42.20
CA ILE A 239 34.15 -2.17 -43.25
C ILE A 239 34.80 -1.88 -44.61
N ASP A 240 35.28 -0.65 -44.82
CA ASP A 240 36.03 -0.26 -46.00
C ASP A 240 37.07 0.79 -45.58
N ARG A 241 38.35 0.39 -45.50
CA ARG A 241 39.43 1.30 -45.09
C ARG A 241 39.72 2.36 -46.15
N LYS A 242 39.54 2.05 -47.44
CA LYS A 242 39.80 3.00 -48.55
C LYS A 242 38.73 4.09 -48.61
N LYS A 243 37.47 3.73 -48.35
CA LYS A 243 36.35 4.68 -48.28
C LYS A 243 36.14 5.28 -46.88
N ARG A 244 36.96 4.86 -45.91
CA ARG A 244 36.88 5.24 -44.49
C ARG A 244 35.48 5.00 -43.93
N THR A 245 34.92 3.84 -44.23
CA THR A 245 33.55 3.49 -43.84
C THR A 245 33.58 2.62 -42.59
N VAL A 246 32.85 3.06 -41.55
CA VAL A 246 32.59 2.30 -40.33
C VAL A 246 31.14 1.88 -40.32
N LYS A 247 30.88 0.63 -39.96
CA LYS A 247 29.54 0.15 -39.62
C LYS A 247 29.45 -0.03 -38.11
N GLY A 248 28.41 0.54 -37.51
CA GLY A 248 28.17 0.53 -36.08
C GLY A 248 26.81 -0.07 -35.74
N THR A 249 26.76 -0.93 -34.72
CA THR A 249 25.54 -1.48 -34.13
C THR A 249 25.58 -1.32 -32.62
N ILE A 250 24.56 -0.72 -32.04
CA ILE A 250 24.38 -0.59 -30.59
C ILE A 250 23.70 -1.86 -30.06
N LYS A 251 24.27 -2.46 -29.00
CA LYS A 251 23.68 -3.59 -28.28
C LYS A 251 23.51 -3.24 -26.80
N PRO A 252 22.33 -2.74 -26.39
CA PRO A 252 22.08 -2.40 -25.00
C PRO A 252 21.75 -3.64 -24.18
N GLU A 253 22.09 -3.63 -22.89
CA GLU A 253 21.59 -4.57 -21.89
C GLU A 253 20.43 -3.94 -21.13
N LEU A 254 19.29 -4.63 -21.08
CA LEU A 254 18.05 -4.12 -20.50
C LEU A 254 17.57 -5.06 -19.40
N THR A 255 17.16 -4.50 -18.27
CA THR A 255 16.43 -5.20 -17.21
C THR A 255 15.07 -4.53 -17.10
N ASN A 256 13.98 -5.21 -17.49
CA ASN A 256 12.61 -4.68 -17.46
C ASN A 256 12.47 -3.26 -18.05
N ALA A 257 13.17 -3.00 -19.15
CA ALA A 257 13.21 -1.71 -19.84
C ALA A 257 13.10 -1.91 -21.35
N THR A 258 12.64 -0.89 -22.07
CA THR A 258 12.48 -0.91 -23.53
C THR A 258 13.21 0.26 -24.17
N VAL A 259 13.94 0.03 -25.26
CA VAL A 259 14.60 1.13 -26.00
C VAL A 259 13.58 1.81 -26.90
N THR A 260 13.46 3.13 -26.77
CA THR A 260 12.56 3.96 -27.57
C THR A 260 13.28 4.76 -28.64
N ASP A 261 14.59 5.01 -28.48
CA ASP A 261 15.40 5.74 -29.46
C ASP A 261 16.89 5.36 -29.39
N TYR A 262 17.58 5.49 -30.52
CA TYR A 262 19.02 5.30 -30.66
C TYR A 262 19.64 6.56 -31.28
N GLU A 263 20.83 6.95 -30.82
CA GLU A 263 21.64 7.99 -31.45
C GLU A 263 23.10 7.54 -31.49
N ILE A 264 23.74 7.65 -32.65
CA ILE A 264 25.19 7.45 -32.84
C ILE A 264 25.78 8.80 -33.28
N GLN A 265 26.68 9.35 -32.48
CA GLN A 265 27.52 10.49 -32.83
C GLN A 265 28.82 9.94 -33.42
N TRP A 266 29.11 10.23 -34.69
CA TRP A 266 30.25 9.64 -35.41
C TRP A 266 31.60 10.31 -35.10
N GLY A 267 31.61 11.40 -34.33
CA GLY A 267 32.83 12.08 -33.90
C GLY A 267 33.39 13.08 -34.92
N ASP A 268 32.73 13.27 -36.06
CA ASP A 268 33.04 14.30 -37.07
C ASP A 268 31.96 15.41 -37.15
N GLY A 269 31.05 15.44 -36.17
CA GLY A 269 29.90 16.35 -36.13
C GLY A 269 28.63 15.79 -36.77
N THR A 270 28.69 14.64 -37.43
CA THR A 270 27.51 13.96 -37.97
C THR A 270 26.92 12.95 -36.97
N LYS A 271 25.63 12.67 -37.12
CA LYS A 271 24.90 11.72 -36.28
C LYS A 271 23.86 10.91 -37.05
N THR A 272 23.51 9.74 -36.53
CA THR A 272 22.41 8.91 -37.04
C THR A 272 21.51 8.46 -35.91
N ASN A 273 20.20 8.38 -36.19
CA ASN A 273 19.19 7.95 -35.22
C ASN A 273 18.69 6.52 -35.49
N LYS A 274 19.64 5.58 -35.60
CA LYS A 274 19.36 4.16 -35.87
C LYS A 274 20.21 3.27 -34.98
N GLN A 275 19.67 2.11 -34.62
CA GLN A 275 20.42 1.10 -33.87
C GLN A 275 21.66 0.60 -34.62
N THR A 276 21.53 0.43 -35.95
CA THR A 276 22.62 0.05 -36.85
C THR A 276 22.68 1.01 -38.02
N ASP A 277 23.86 1.56 -38.29
CA ASP A 277 24.09 2.38 -39.49
C ASP A 277 25.56 2.30 -39.95
N SER A 278 25.85 2.84 -41.13
CA SER A 278 27.23 3.00 -41.63
C SER A 278 27.52 4.44 -41.96
N HIS A 279 28.76 4.87 -41.71
CA HIS A 279 29.22 6.24 -41.94
C HIS A 279 30.60 6.26 -42.59
N SER A 280 30.81 7.19 -43.52
CA SER A 280 32.07 7.35 -44.25
C SER A 280 32.70 8.69 -43.96
N TYR A 281 33.97 8.70 -43.58
CA TYR A 281 34.69 9.94 -43.26
C TYR A 281 35.35 10.57 -44.49
N ASN A 282 35.31 11.90 -44.56
CA ASN A 282 35.89 12.67 -45.67
C ASN A 282 37.40 12.85 -45.58
N LYS A 283 38.00 12.67 -44.39
CA LYS A 283 39.43 12.86 -44.13
C LYS A 283 39.96 11.73 -43.26
N ASP A 284 41.27 11.59 -43.28
CA ASP A 284 42.01 10.77 -42.33
C ASP A 284 42.03 11.48 -40.97
N GLY A 285 41.98 10.71 -39.88
CA GLY A 285 41.84 11.25 -38.55
C GLY A 285 41.48 10.21 -37.50
N THR A 286 41.44 10.66 -36.25
CA THR A 286 40.95 9.88 -35.10
C THR A 286 39.55 10.38 -34.75
N TYR A 287 38.56 9.48 -34.78
CA TYR A 287 37.16 9.81 -34.55
C TYR A 287 36.65 9.09 -33.30
N LYS A 288 36.15 9.85 -32.32
CA LYS A 288 35.52 9.32 -31.12
C LYS A 288 34.02 9.18 -31.35
N ILE A 289 33.59 7.94 -31.53
CA ILE A 289 32.19 7.59 -31.73
C ILE A 289 31.53 7.45 -30.35
N GLN A 290 30.37 8.06 -30.15
CA GLN A 290 29.59 7.95 -28.92
C GLN A 290 28.14 7.62 -29.23
N ALA A 291 27.64 6.53 -28.64
CA ALA A 291 26.25 6.13 -28.74
C ALA A 291 25.46 6.55 -27.49
N THR A 292 24.20 6.91 -27.70
CA THR A 292 23.20 7.18 -26.66
C THR A 292 21.94 6.38 -26.98
N ILE A 293 21.37 5.72 -25.98
CA ILE A 293 20.05 5.10 -26.07
C ILE A 293 19.07 5.87 -25.20
N THR A 294 17.81 5.95 -25.63
CA THR A 294 16.71 6.39 -24.77
C THR A 294 15.86 5.17 -24.44
N VAL A 295 15.60 4.95 -23.15
CA VAL A 295 14.81 3.81 -22.67
C VAL A 295 13.60 4.28 -21.88
N ARG A 296 12.51 3.50 -21.96
CA ARG A 296 11.37 3.57 -21.06
C ARG A 296 11.47 2.43 -20.05
N LEU A 297 11.47 2.78 -18.77
CA LEU A 297 11.50 1.86 -17.63
C LEU A 297 10.09 1.35 -17.31
N ASN A 298 10.00 0.34 -16.44
CA ASN A 298 8.74 -0.30 -16.09
C ASN A 298 7.78 0.63 -15.31
N ASP A 299 8.32 1.62 -14.60
CA ASP A 299 7.56 2.69 -13.92
C ASP A 299 7.05 3.77 -14.90
N GLY A 300 7.30 3.63 -16.20
CA GLY A 300 6.93 4.59 -17.24
C GLY A 300 7.90 5.76 -17.41
N SER A 301 8.91 5.90 -16.53
CA SER A 301 9.93 6.94 -16.65
C SER A 301 10.82 6.74 -17.88
N VAL A 302 11.36 7.83 -18.41
CA VAL A 302 12.22 7.84 -19.59
C VAL A 302 13.63 8.26 -19.20
N LYS A 303 14.63 7.43 -19.52
CA LYS A 303 16.05 7.63 -19.18
C LYS A 303 16.90 7.63 -20.44
N LYS A 304 17.82 8.59 -20.57
CA LYS A 304 18.89 8.55 -21.57
C LYS A 304 20.12 7.88 -20.98
N VAL A 305 20.68 6.90 -21.66
CA VAL A 305 21.85 6.15 -21.23
C VAL A 305 22.96 6.35 -22.24
N ASN A 306 24.06 6.91 -21.77
CA ASN A 306 25.34 7.06 -22.47
C ASN A 306 26.47 6.73 -21.48
N GLY A 307 27.70 6.62 -21.97
CA GLY A 307 28.84 6.34 -21.09
C GLY A 307 30.06 5.83 -21.84
N VAL A 308 31.13 5.52 -21.09
CA VAL A 308 32.38 5.00 -21.65
C VAL A 308 32.17 3.64 -22.32
N SER A 309 31.31 2.79 -21.75
CA SER A 309 30.92 1.51 -22.36
C SER A 309 30.18 1.66 -23.69
N CYS A 310 29.67 2.87 -24.00
CA CYS A 310 29.01 3.20 -25.25
C CYS A 310 29.81 4.19 -26.10
N ALA A 311 31.13 4.21 -25.93
CA ALA A 311 32.04 4.99 -26.74
C ALA A 311 33.14 4.10 -27.32
N THR A 312 33.59 4.42 -28.53
CA THR A 312 34.74 3.77 -29.17
C THR A 312 35.53 4.78 -30.00
N VAL A 313 36.75 4.42 -30.38
CA VAL A 313 37.63 5.25 -31.20
C VAL A 313 38.04 4.49 -32.44
N VAL A 314 37.92 5.14 -33.59
CA VAL A 314 38.42 4.62 -34.87
C VAL A 314 39.48 5.56 -35.42
N VAL A 315 40.49 4.98 -36.07
CA VAL A 315 41.61 5.72 -36.64
C VAL A 315 41.72 5.39 -38.13
N PHE A 316 41.75 6.43 -38.95
CA PHE A 316 42.08 6.35 -40.36
C PHE A 316 43.38 7.11 -40.60
N ASP A 317 44.43 6.35 -40.88
CA ASP A 317 45.73 6.81 -41.32
C ASP A 317 45.93 6.21 -42.72
N GLY A 318 45.53 6.94 -43.77
CA GLY A 318 45.63 6.46 -45.15
C GLY A 318 47.03 5.93 -45.44
N ASP A 319 47.12 4.89 -46.27
CA ASP A 319 48.28 4.02 -46.58
C ASP A 319 49.68 4.65 -46.38
N LYS A 320 50.04 4.96 -45.14
CA LYS A 320 51.43 5.09 -44.75
C LYS A 320 51.94 3.65 -44.82
N PRO A 321 52.96 3.36 -45.66
CA PRO A 321 53.65 2.08 -45.57
C PRO A 321 53.96 1.84 -44.08
N PRO A 322 53.88 0.59 -43.59
CA PRO A 322 54.23 0.30 -42.20
C PRO A 322 55.58 0.98 -41.95
N VAL A 323 55.61 1.92 -41.02
CA VAL A 323 56.87 2.54 -40.63
C VAL A 323 57.69 1.40 -40.05
N ILE A 324 58.67 0.91 -40.81
CA ILE A 324 59.74 0.11 -40.26
C ILE A 324 60.46 1.06 -39.32
N VAL A 325 60.11 0.97 -38.04
CA VAL A 325 60.93 1.55 -36.97
C VAL A 325 62.18 0.67 -36.94
N PRO A 326 63.38 1.19 -37.27
CA PRO A 326 64.62 0.47 -36.98
C PRO A 326 64.66 0.20 -35.46
N PRO A 327 65.21 -0.95 -35.00
CA PRO A 327 65.33 -1.21 -33.58
C PRO A 327 65.99 -0.01 -32.89
N GLU A 328 65.31 0.51 -31.87
CA GLU A 328 65.78 1.60 -31.03
C GLU A 328 67.14 1.22 -30.46
N VAL A 329 68.18 1.96 -30.88
CA VAL A 329 69.54 1.76 -30.41
C VAL A 329 69.58 2.13 -28.94
N THR A 330 69.80 1.12 -28.11
CA THR A 330 69.95 1.23 -26.65
C THR A 330 71.05 2.23 -26.29
N PRO A 331 70.76 3.31 -25.53
CA PRO A 331 71.80 4.07 -24.86
C PRO A 331 72.25 3.27 -23.62
N THR A 332 73.44 2.69 -23.69
CA THR A 332 74.17 2.20 -22.51
C THR A 332 74.67 3.38 -21.68
N THR A 333 74.21 3.54 -20.44
CA THR A 333 75.00 4.12 -19.34
C THR A 333 74.39 3.73 -17.97
N PRO A 334 75.16 3.82 -16.87
CA PRO A 334 75.66 2.70 -16.11
C PRO A 334 74.81 2.35 -14.88
N THR A 335 75.01 1.14 -14.38
CA THR A 335 74.46 0.58 -13.15
C THR A 335 74.78 1.40 -11.89
N PRO A 336 73.78 1.76 -11.07
CA PRO A 336 73.92 2.01 -9.63
C PRO A 336 73.47 0.77 -8.81
N PRO A 337 73.93 0.62 -7.56
CA PRO A 337 74.00 -0.67 -6.88
C PRO A 337 72.64 -1.19 -6.43
N THR A 338 72.57 -2.52 -6.38
CA THR A 338 71.49 -3.31 -5.81
C THR A 338 71.19 -2.91 -4.38
N THR A 339 69.96 -2.45 -4.14
CA THR A 339 69.34 -2.50 -2.81
C THR A 339 68.08 -3.34 -2.92
N THR A 340 68.07 -4.46 -2.22
CA THR A 340 66.95 -5.39 -2.08
C THR A 340 65.86 -4.76 -1.22
N THR A 341 64.71 -4.42 -1.82
CA THR A 341 63.48 -4.16 -1.07
C THR A 341 62.31 -4.94 -1.68
N LEU A 342 61.60 -5.65 -0.79
CA LEU A 342 60.44 -6.50 -1.04
C LEU A 342 59.26 -5.77 -1.72
N PRO A 343 58.35 -6.48 -2.41
CA PRO A 343 57.16 -5.88 -2.99
C PRO A 343 56.23 -5.29 -1.90
N SER A 344 55.96 -3.99 -2.03
CA SER A 344 54.91 -3.28 -1.31
C SER A 344 53.54 -3.66 -1.89
N THR A 345 52.84 -4.61 -1.26
CA THR A 345 51.40 -4.77 -1.44
C THR A 345 50.68 -3.64 -0.72
N GLY A 346 50.10 -2.72 -1.49
CA GLY A 346 49.33 -1.59 -0.97
C GLY A 346 48.24 -2.03 0.01
N ALA A 347 48.17 -1.31 1.13
CA ALA A 347 47.15 -1.45 2.16
C ALA A 347 45.77 -1.11 1.59
N GLY A 348 44.84 -2.08 1.62
CA GLY A 348 43.45 -1.87 1.25
C GLY A 348 42.60 -3.15 1.11
N GLY A 349 43.23 -4.33 0.98
CA GLY A 349 42.50 -5.55 0.61
C GLY A 349 42.29 -6.63 1.68
N ILE A 350 42.75 -6.48 2.93
CA ILE A 350 42.79 -7.61 3.90
C ILE A 350 42.15 -7.31 5.27
N PHE A 351 41.41 -6.20 5.42
CA PHE A 351 40.67 -5.93 6.67
C PHE A 351 39.24 -6.51 6.70
N GLY A 352 38.73 -7.08 5.58
CA GLY A 352 37.37 -7.60 5.50
C GLY A 352 37.16 -9.05 5.96
N ILE A 353 38.23 -9.84 6.12
CA ILE A 353 38.09 -11.30 6.32
C ILE A 353 38.43 -11.74 7.76
N PHE A 354 39.15 -10.92 8.54
CA PHE A 354 39.49 -11.25 9.94
C PHE A 354 38.49 -10.73 10.99
N THR A 355 37.51 -9.91 10.60
CA THR A 355 36.44 -9.44 11.52
C THR A 355 35.29 -10.44 11.63
N ALA A 356 35.06 -11.28 10.61
CA ALA A 356 33.98 -12.26 10.60
C ALA A 356 34.23 -13.47 11.52
N THR A 357 35.49 -13.90 11.68
CA THR A 357 35.82 -15.09 12.50
C THR A 357 35.85 -14.79 14.00
N SER A 358 36.11 -13.55 14.41
CA SER A 358 36.17 -13.16 15.84
C SER A 358 34.78 -12.93 16.47
N LEU A 359 33.80 -12.44 15.70
CA LEU A 359 32.43 -12.21 16.18
C LEU A 359 31.66 -13.52 16.40
N ILE A 360 31.81 -14.50 15.51
CA ILE A 360 31.16 -15.82 15.66
C ILE A 360 31.73 -16.58 16.87
N GLY A 361 33.04 -16.50 17.10
CA GLY A 361 33.69 -17.09 18.27
C GLY A 361 33.21 -16.47 19.60
N ALA A 362 33.03 -15.15 19.65
CA ALA A 362 32.55 -14.46 20.85
C ALA A 362 31.09 -14.80 21.18
N VAL A 363 30.21 -14.93 20.17
CA VAL A 363 28.80 -15.30 20.35
C VAL A 363 28.67 -16.75 20.84
N LEU A 364 29.43 -17.68 20.26
CA LEU A 364 29.43 -19.09 20.68
C LEU A 364 30.01 -19.29 22.09
N HIS A 365 31.04 -18.52 22.48
CA HIS A 365 31.59 -18.57 23.83
C HIS A 365 30.59 -18.05 24.88
N ARG A 366 29.83 -17.00 24.57
CA ARG A 366 28.83 -16.41 25.49
C ARG A 366 27.62 -17.32 25.70
N LEU A 367 27.17 -18.04 24.67
CA LEU A 367 26.09 -19.03 24.78
C LEU A 367 26.51 -20.28 25.57
N ARG A 368 27.79 -20.68 25.51
CA ARG A 368 28.32 -21.84 26.26
C ARG A 368 28.50 -21.54 27.76
N LEU A 369 28.80 -20.30 28.14
CA LEU A 369 28.86 -19.86 29.54
C LEU A 369 27.47 -19.70 30.17
N ALA A 370 26.47 -19.22 29.41
CA ALA A 370 25.09 -19.09 29.90
C ALA A 370 24.44 -20.44 30.26
N ARG A 371 24.85 -21.54 29.60
CA ARG A 371 24.39 -22.91 29.92
C ARG A 371 25.04 -23.55 31.16
N LYS A 372 26.08 -22.94 31.73
CA LYS A 372 26.77 -23.47 32.94
C LYS A 372 26.38 -22.77 34.25
N LEU A 373 25.51 -21.76 34.20
CA LEU A 373 25.03 -21.01 35.38
C LEU A 373 23.57 -21.30 35.72
N THR A 374 23.04 -22.44 35.26
CA THR A 374 21.70 -22.93 35.65
C THR A 374 21.85 -24.36 36.13
N VAL A 375 22.48 -24.52 37.30
CA VAL A 375 22.31 -25.62 38.24
C VAL A 375 22.16 -25.00 39.61
#